data_AF-A0A1Z9X3T7-F1
#
_entry.id   AF-A0A1Z9X3T7-F1
#
_cell.length_a   1.000
_cell.length_b   1.000
_cell.length_c   1.000
_cell.angle_alpha   90.00
_cell.angle_beta   90.00
_cell.angle_gamma   90.00
#
_symmetry.space_group_name_H-M   'P 1'
#
loop_
_entity.id
_entity.type
_entity.pdbx_description
1 polymer ?
#
loop_
_entity_poly.entity_id
_entity_poly.type
_entity_poly.pdbx_seq_one_letter_code
_entity_poly.pdbx_strand_id
1 'polypeptide(L)'
;MQNRWLPSIVDVEASGFGAASYPIEVGIVRYDGAKWCKLIRPFDSWIHWDDKAEQLHGITKEMLHTRGVEPVRVCHELNRFLGNTIVYSDGWVVDNPWLIKLFSAAQVEMAFTCRAMEYILSEPQMNIWHEVKDDLSVNLDTQRHRASADAYLIQQTFIQTQIKTSKKTHRSPKQSK
;
A
#
# COMPACT_ATOMS: atom_id res chain seq x y z
N MET A 1 -17.58 4.94 -23.05
CA MET A 1 -16.73 4.02 -22.27
C MET A 1 -16.08 4.83 -21.17
N GLN A 2 -16.44 4.61 -19.90
CA GLN A 2 -15.81 5.33 -18.79
C GLN A 2 -14.40 4.75 -18.63
N ASN A 3 -13.36 5.52 -18.93
CA ASN A 3 -11.99 5.16 -18.57
C ASN A 3 -11.92 5.05 -17.04
N ARG A 4 -12.12 3.85 -16.51
CA ARG A 4 -11.91 3.56 -15.09
C ARG A 4 -10.42 3.36 -14.88
N TRP A 5 -9.71 4.46 -14.71
CA TRP A 5 -8.36 4.41 -14.16
C TRP A 5 -8.45 3.88 -12.73
N LEU A 6 -7.66 2.84 -12.43
CA LEU A 6 -7.56 2.29 -11.09
C LEU A 6 -6.81 3.28 -10.18
N PRO A 7 -7.08 3.33 -8.87
CA PRO A 7 -6.23 4.09 -7.98
C PRO A 7 -4.84 3.45 -7.93
N SER A 8 -3.80 4.29 -7.98
CA SER A 8 -2.46 3.85 -7.59
C SER A 8 -2.45 3.59 -6.09
N ILE A 9 -1.95 2.44 -5.66
CA ILE A 9 -1.89 2.03 -4.27
C ILE A 9 -0.45 1.97 -3.80
N VAL A 10 -0.23 2.40 -2.55
CA VAL A 10 1.01 2.19 -1.79
C VAL A 10 0.72 1.39 -0.53
N ASP A 11 1.68 0.57 -0.16
CA ASP A 11 1.77 -0.11 1.12
C ASP A 11 3.24 -0.07 1.60
N VAL A 12 3.46 -0.07 2.92
CA VAL A 12 4.79 0.07 3.53
C VAL A 12 4.94 -0.91 4.69
N GLU A 13 5.91 -1.81 4.60
CA GLU A 13 6.33 -2.61 5.75
C GLU A 13 7.36 -1.84 6.58
N ALA A 14 7.33 -2.03 7.90
CA ALA A 14 8.21 -1.32 8.82
C ALA A 14 8.97 -2.26 9.76
N SER A 15 10.04 -1.75 10.38
CA SER A 15 10.83 -2.46 11.38
C SER A 15 10.10 -2.74 12.70
N GLY A 16 8.80 -2.42 12.78
CA GLY A 16 7.95 -2.56 13.95
C GLY A 16 6.71 -1.66 13.89
N PHE A 17 5.83 -1.78 14.88
CA PHE A 17 4.50 -1.15 14.88
C PHE A 17 4.41 0.21 15.59
N GLY A 18 5.50 0.65 16.23
CA GLY A 18 5.52 1.87 17.06
C GLY A 18 6.18 3.07 16.36
N ALA A 19 6.06 4.27 16.96
CA ALA A 19 6.60 5.51 16.41
C ALA A 19 8.13 5.51 16.16
N ALA A 20 8.87 4.66 16.88
CA ALA A 20 10.31 4.47 16.72
C ALA A 20 10.68 3.63 15.47
N SER A 21 9.72 2.91 14.86
CA SER A 21 9.99 2.09 13.68
C SER A 21 10.25 2.94 12.43
N TYR A 22 10.78 2.29 11.40
CA TYR A 22 11.13 2.90 10.12
C TYR A 22 10.76 1.98 8.97
N PRO A 23 10.53 2.52 7.76
CA PRO A 23 10.16 1.71 6.60
C PRO A 23 11.29 0.78 6.17
N ILE A 24 10.95 -0.47 5.86
CA ILE A 24 11.88 -1.51 5.42
C ILE A 24 11.52 -2.08 4.04
N GLU A 25 10.29 -1.90 3.58
CA GLU A 25 9.84 -2.19 2.22
C GLU A 25 8.78 -1.18 1.80
N VAL A 26 8.80 -0.76 0.53
CA VAL A 26 7.71 0.02 -0.07
C VAL A 26 7.25 -0.69 -1.33
N GLY A 27 5.94 -0.88 -1.44
CA GLY A 27 5.29 -1.56 -2.55
C GLY A 27 4.24 -0.66 -3.18
N ILE A 28 4.21 -0.65 -4.52
CA ILE A 28 3.31 0.18 -5.31
C ILE A 28 2.65 -0.67 -6.40
N VAL A 29 1.36 -0.47 -6.60
CA VAL A 29 0.66 -0.82 -7.84
C VAL A 29 0.05 0.43 -8.43
N ARG A 30 0.51 0.85 -9.61
CA ARG A 30 0.06 2.07 -10.27
C ARG A 30 -1.26 1.85 -10.99
N TYR A 31 -1.95 2.95 -11.32
CA TYR A 31 -3.21 2.98 -12.04
C TYR A 31 -3.25 2.16 -13.35
N ASP A 32 -2.09 1.97 -14.00
CA ASP A 32 -1.92 1.25 -15.27
C ASP A 32 -1.48 -0.22 -15.05
N GLY A 33 -1.45 -0.68 -13.80
CA GLY A 33 -1.01 -2.02 -13.42
C GLY A 33 0.50 -2.17 -13.30
N ALA A 34 1.30 -1.13 -13.57
CA ALA A 34 2.73 -1.18 -13.33
C ALA A 34 3.00 -1.36 -11.83
N LYS A 35 3.92 -2.27 -11.51
CA LYS A 35 4.30 -2.57 -10.11
C LYS A 35 5.72 -2.09 -9.85
N TRP A 36 5.95 -1.60 -8.64
CA TRP A 36 7.27 -1.23 -8.17
C TRP A 36 7.40 -1.66 -6.70
N CYS A 37 8.55 -2.22 -6.33
CA CYS A 37 8.79 -2.69 -4.98
C CYS A 37 10.28 -2.67 -4.67
N LYS A 38 10.65 -2.20 -3.48
CA LYS A 38 12.02 -2.23 -2.97
C LYS A 38 12.06 -2.51 -1.48
N LEU A 39 12.92 -3.44 -1.08
CA LEU A 39 13.49 -3.47 0.26
C LEU A 39 14.40 -2.26 0.44
N ILE A 40 14.38 -1.66 1.62
CA ILE A 40 15.14 -0.47 1.97
C ILE A 40 16.26 -0.86 2.93
N ARG A 41 17.51 -0.57 2.55
CA ARG A 41 18.64 -0.71 3.47
C ARG A 41 18.52 0.37 4.55
N PRO A 42 18.52 0.04 5.85
CA PRO A 42 18.34 1.04 6.89
C PRO A 42 19.50 2.04 6.88
N PHE A 43 19.21 3.29 7.26
CA PHE A 43 20.28 4.21 7.67
C PHE A 43 20.95 3.71 8.94
N ASP A 44 22.22 4.05 9.15
CA ASP A 44 22.96 3.62 10.35
C ASP A 44 22.31 4.10 11.66
N SER A 45 21.59 5.23 11.62
CA SER A 45 20.84 5.78 12.76
C SER A 45 19.52 5.05 13.05
N TRP A 46 19.05 4.19 12.14
CA TRP A 46 17.79 3.46 12.27
C TRP A 46 18.03 2.12 12.98
N ILE A 47 17.97 2.14 14.31
CA ILE A 47 18.35 1.00 15.16
C ILE A 47 17.16 0.15 15.65
N HIS A 48 15.95 0.70 15.64
CA HIS A 48 14.74 0.00 16.11
C HIS A 48 14.50 -1.31 15.35
N TRP A 49 14.05 -2.35 16.05
CA TRP A 49 13.61 -3.59 15.44
C TRP A 49 12.66 -4.34 16.35
N ASP A 50 11.63 -4.95 15.75
CA ASP A 50 10.65 -5.78 16.43
C ASP A 50 10.64 -7.17 15.79
N ASP A 51 10.98 -8.19 16.57
CA ASP A 51 11.02 -9.58 16.12
C ASP A 51 9.64 -10.09 15.67
N LYS A 52 8.54 -9.52 16.20
CA LYS A 52 7.18 -9.85 15.74
C LYS A 52 6.91 -9.30 14.34
N ALA A 53 7.41 -8.10 14.04
CA ALA A 53 7.31 -7.53 12.71
C ALA A 53 8.18 -8.33 11.72
N GLU A 54 9.40 -8.69 12.11
CA GLU A 54 10.24 -9.59 11.29
C GLU A 54 9.52 -10.91 10.96
N GLN A 55 8.89 -11.54 11.96
CA GLN A 55 8.14 -12.78 11.75
C GLN A 55 6.93 -12.58 10.83
N LEU A 56 6.19 -11.47 10.99
CA LEU A 56 5.00 -11.15 10.22
C LEU A 56 5.33 -10.87 8.73
N HIS A 57 6.33 -10.03 8.48
CA HIS A 57 6.71 -9.62 7.13
C HIS A 57 7.62 -10.67 6.45
N GLY A 58 8.32 -11.49 7.24
CA GLY A 58 9.35 -12.41 6.76
C GLY A 58 10.57 -11.70 6.18
N ILE A 59 10.87 -10.50 6.69
CA ILE A 59 11.97 -9.64 6.26
C ILE A 59 12.94 -9.46 7.43
N THR A 60 14.12 -10.06 7.34
CA THR A 60 15.15 -9.98 8.38
C THR A 60 16.06 -8.76 8.19
N LYS A 61 16.74 -8.30 9.25
CA LYS A 61 17.79 -7.26 9.14
C LYS A 61 18.86 -7.63 8.12
N GLU A 62 19.30 -8.88 8.15
CA GLU A 62 20.30 -9.44 7.22
C GLU A 62 19.85 -9.25 5.76
N MET A 63 18.56 -9.52 5.46
CA MET A 63 18.01 -9.31 4.12
C MET A 63 18.06 -7.85 3.71
N LEU A 64 17.78 -6.91 4.62
CA LEU A 64 17.85 -5.48 4.32
C LEU A 64 19.28 -5.01 4.06
N HIS A 65 20.27 -5.52 4.79
CA HIS A 65 21.68 -5.18 4.54
C HIS A 65 22.22 -5.79 3.24
N THR A 66 21.80 -7.01 2.90
CA THR A 66 22.31 -7.74 1.73
C THR A 66 21.57 -7.42 0.43
N ARG A 67 20.26 -7.14 0.50
CA ARG A 67 19.38 -6.96 -0.67
C ARG A 67 18.65 -5.63 -0.69
N GLY A 68 18.66 -4.88 0.41
CA GLY A 68 18.04 -3.56 0.48
C GLY A 68 18.73 -2.57 -0.43
N VAL A 69 17.93 -1.71 -1.06
CA VAL A 69 18.44 -0.61 -1.86
C VAL A 69 18.71 0.59 -0.97
N GLU A 70 19.72 1.36 -1.32
CA GLU A 70 20.08 2.58 -0.62
C GLU A 70 18.89 3.57 -0.60
N PRO A 71 18.52 4.15 0.57
CA PRO A 71 17.30 4.95 0.73
C PRO A 71 17.17 6.15 -0.23
N VAL A 72 18.25 6.88 -0.51
CA VAL A 72 18.23 8.03 -1.42
C VAL A 72 17.87 7.57 -2.84
N ARG A 73 18.45 6.46 -3.29
CA ARG A 73 18.09 5.83 -4.56
C ARG A 73 16.63 5.37 -4.59
N VAL A 74 16.12 4.78 -3.51
CA VAL A 74 14.70 4.39 -3.37
C VAL A 74 13.79 5.60 -3.57
N CYS A 75 14.09 6.73 -2.91
CA CYS A 75 13.30 7.96 -3.01
C CYS A 75 13.26 8.52 -4.44
N HIS A 76 14.42 8.57 -5.12
CA HIS A 76 14.48 9.04 -6.50
C HIS A 76 13.77 8.11 -7.49
N GLU A 77 13.93 6.79 -7.34
CA GLU A 77 13.22 5.81 -8.17
C GLU A 77 11.71 5.91 -7.97
N LEU A 78 11.25 6.04 -6.72
CA LEU A 78 9.84 6.16 -6.39
C LEU A 78 9.25 7.46 -6.94
N ASN A 79 9.94 8.60 -6.79
CA ASN A 79 9.54 9.86 -7.40
C ASN A 79 9.47 9.77 -8.93
N ARG A 80 10.41 9.10 -9.58
CA ARG A 80 10.37 8.89 -11.04
C ARG A 80 9.20 8.00 -11.46
N PHE A 81 8.89 6.98 -10.65
CA PHE A 81 7.83 6.03 -10.94
C PHE A 81 6.43 6.64 -10.80
N LEU A 82 6.24 7.49 -9.79
CA LEU A 82 4.96 8.12 -9.47
C LEU A 82 4.77 9.51 -10.06
N GLY A 83 5.83 10.32 -10.17
CA GLY A 83 5.73 11.72 -10.56
C GLY A 83 4.77 12.50 -9.65
N ASN A 84 4.11 13.53 -10.18
CA ASN A 84 3.12 14.32 -9.44
C ASN A 84 1.73 13.66 -9.42
N THR A 85 1.65 12.42 -8.95
CA THR A 85 0.40 11.66 -8.84
C THR A 85 -0.03 11.48 -7.38
N ILE A 86 -1.28 11.01 -7.20
CA ILE A 86 -1.80 10.60 -5.90
C ILE A 86 -1.73 9.08 -5.82
N VAL A 87 -1.17 8.58 -4.72
CA VAL A 87 -1.28 7.18 -4.29
C VAL A 87 -2.19 7.08 -3.08
N TYR A 88 -2.85 5.95 -2.92
CA TYR A 88 -3.75 5.69 -1.82
C TYR A 88 -3.27 4.51 -0.97
N SER A 89 -3.60 4.53 0.31
CA SER A 89 -3.33 3.46 1.26
C SER A 89 -4.56 3.22 2.14
N ASP A 90 -4.85 1.96 2.47
CA ASP A 90 -5.87 1.61 3.47
C ASP A 90 -5.30 1.52 4.91
N GLY A 91 -4.00 1.79 5.06
CA GLY A 91 -3.26 1.99 6.31
C GLY A 91 -2.62 3.38 6.41
N TRP A 92 -3.24 4.42 5.83
CA TRP A 92 -2.61 5.74 5.64
C TRP A 92 -2.01 6.37 6.91
N VAL A 93 -2.62 6.12 8.07
CA VAL A 93 -2.17 6.63 9.38
C VAL A 93 -0.76 6.14 9.74
N VAL A 94 -0.30 5.02 9.18
CA VAL A 94 1.07 4.51 9.37
C VAL A 94 1.93 4.68 8.12
N ASP A 95 1.40 4.41 6.93
CA ASP A 95 2.17 4.44 5.68
C ASP A 95 2.67 5.85 5.35
N ASN A 96 1.81 6.86 5.48
CA ASN A 96 2.20 8.22 5.14
C ASN A 96 3.29 8.77 6.09
N PRO A 97 3.20 8.60 7.42
CA PRO A 97 4.31 8.92 8.31
C PRO A 97 5.61 8.18 7.98
N TRP A 98 5.57 6.91 7.58
CA TRP A 98 6.78 6.18 7.18
C TRP A 98 7.37 6.69 5.86
N LEU A 99 6.55 7.03 4.87
CA LEU A 99 7.01 7.69 3.65
C LEU A 99 7.66 9.04 3.98
N ILE A 100 7.03 9.88 4.79
CA ILE A 100 7.61 11.16 5.24
C ILE A 100 8.96 10.93 5.94
N LYS A 101 9.05 9.94 6.83
CA LYS A 101 10.29 9.59 7.54
C LYS A 101 11.39 9.17 6.56
N LEU A 102 11.06 8.35 5.55
CA LEU A 102 12.01 7.92 4.52
C LEU A 102 12.54 9.10 3.70
N PHE A 103 11.65 9.91 3.14
CA PHE A 103 12.03 11.04 2.29
C PHE A 103 12.79 12.12 3.08
N SER A 104 12.37 12.39 4.32
CA SER A 104 13.08 13.30 5.23
C SER A 104 14.48 12.80 5.55
N ALA A 105 14.66 11.54 5.94
CA ALA A 105 15.98 10.97 6.23
C ALA A 105 16.89 10.94 4.98
N ALA A 106 16.32 10.72 3.80
CA ALA A 106 17.02 10.75 2.53
C ALA A 106 17.34 12.18 2.03
N GLN A 107 16.79 13.23 2.66
CA GLN A 107 16.89 14.61 2.19
C GLN A 107 16.41 14.77 0.74
N VAL A 108 15.36 14.05 0.37
CA VAL A 108 14.71 14.11 -0.95
C VAL A 108 13.29 14.62 -0.76
N GLU A 109 12.85 15.56 -1.59
CA GLU A 109 11.45 15.99 -1.61
C GLU A 109 10.55 14.91 -2.22
N MET A 110 9.44 14.59 -1.55
CA MET A 110 8.46 13.64 -2.08
C MET A 110 7.63 14.31 -3.18
N ALA A 111 7.72 13.79 -4.41
CA ALA A 111 7.10 14.42 -5.58
C ALA A 111 5.63 14.01 -5.82
N PHE A 112 5.11 13.08 -5.03
CA PHE A 112 3.75 12.55 -5.08
C PHE A 112 3.02 12.77 -3.74
N THR A 113 1.71 12.52 -3.69
CA THR A 113 0.92 12.61 -2.45
C THR A 113 0.36 11.26 -2.05
N CYS A 114 0.48 10.89 -0.77
CA CYS A 114 -0.20 9.72 -0.21
C CYS A 114 -1.49 10.15 0.52
N ARG A 115 -2.63 9.53 0.18
CA ARG A 115 -3.95 9.82 0.78
C ARG A 115 -4.62 8.53 1.28
N ALA A 116 -5.54 8.70 2.22
CA ALA A 116 -6.36 7.60 2.72
C ALA A 116 -7.35 7.10 1.66
N MET A 117 -7.60 5.80 1.59
CA MET A 117 -8.54 5.18 0.64
C MET A 117 -9.97 5.72 0.78
N GLU A 118 -10.36 6.15 1.99
CA GLU A 118 -11.67 6.71 2.32
C GLU A 118 -12.02 7.95 1.48
N TYR A 119 -11.04 8.63 0.89
CA TYR A 119 -11.28 9.73 -0.03
C TYR A 119 -11.90 9.31 -1.37
N ILE A 120 -11.79 8.03 -1.75
CA ILE A 120 -12.28 7.50 -3.03
C ILE A 120 -13.24 6.33 -2.88
N LEU A 121 -13.41 5.81 -1.66
CA LEU A 121 -14.42 4.80 -1.37
C LEU A 121 -15.80 5.45 -1.18
N SER A 122 -16.82 4.82 -1.75
CA SER A 122 -18.21 5.14 -1.42
C SER A 122 -18.65 4.38 -0.17
N GLU A 123 -19.67 4.88 0.53
CA GLU A 123 -20.22 4.21 1.72
C GLU A 123 -20.59 2.73 1.46
N PRO A 124 -21.25 2.36 0.35
CA PRO A 124 -21.47 0.95 0.04
C PRO A 124 -20.19 0.13 -0.14
N GLN A 125 -19.09 0.71 -0.63
CA GLN A 125 -17.80 0.03 -0.75
C GLN A 125 -17.16 -0.16 0.63
N MET A 126 -17.16 0.88 1.47
CA MET A 126 -16.63 0.84 2.83
C MET A 126 -17.31 -0.27 3.65
N ASN A 127 -18.64 -0.40 3.54
CA ASN A 127 -19.43 -1.40 4.27
C ASN A 127 -19.07 -2.86 3.93
N ILE A 128 -18.46 -3.12 2.77
CA ILE A 128 -18.06 -4.48 2.35
C ILE A 128 -16.54 -4.63 2.20
N TRP A 129 -15.76 -3.60 2.56
CA TRP A 129 -14.32 -3.57 2.29
C TRP A 129 -13.58 -4.72 2.97
N HIS A 130 -13.83 -4.90 4.27
CA HIS A 130 -13.11 -5.86 5.10
C HIS A 130 -13.43 -7.29 4.68
N GLU A 131 -14.72 -7.62 4.54
CA GLU A 131 -15.19 -8.93 4.03
C GLU A 131 -14.55 -9.27 2.68
N VAL A 132 -14.54 -8.32 1.73
CA VAL A 132 -13.96 -8.56 0.40
C VAL A 132 -12.43 -8.67 0.45
N LYS A 133 -11.75 -7.89 1.29
CA LYS A 133 -10.29 -7.99 1.46
C LYS A 133 -9.90 -9.34 2.05
N ASP A 134 -10.62 -9.81 3.07
CA ASP A 134 -10.39 -11.10 3.73
C ASP A 134 -10.64 -12.28 2.76
N ASP A 135 -11.72 -12.23 1.98
CA ASP A 135 -11.98 -13.22 0.94
C ASP A 135 -10.85 -13.28 -0.11
N LEU A 136 -10.31 -12.11 -0.50
CA LEU A 136 -9.24 -12.02 -1.49
C LEU A 136 -7.89 -12.46 -0.94
N SER A 137 -7.58 -12.16 0.33
CA SER A 137 -6.28 -12.49 0.95
C SER A 137 -6.08 -14.01 1.03
N VAL A 138 -7.13 -14.78 1.32
CA VAL A 138 -7.11 -16.25 1.32
C VAL A 138 -6.79 -16.81 -0.08
N ASN A 139 -7.30 -16.16 -1.13
CA ASN A 139 -7.13 -16.62 -2.52
C ASN A 139 -5.80 -16.20 -3.15
N LEU A 140 -5.14 -15.16 -2.61
CA LEU A 140 -3.92 -14.58 -3.16
C LEU A 140 -2.63 -15.01 -2.42
N ASP A 141 -2.73 -15.93 -1.45
CA ASP A 141 -1.60 -16.46 -0.66
C ASP A 141 -0.72 -15.35 -0.03
N THR A 142 -1.35 -14.30 0.49
CA THR A 142 -0.67 -13.18 1.14
C THR A 142 -0.33 -13.49 2.61
N GLN A 143 0.08 -14.73 2.93
CA GLN A 143 0.38 -15.14 4.31
C GLN A 143 1.55 -14.36 4.92
N ARG A 144 2.42 -13.79 4.08
CA ARG A 144 3.46 -12.84 4.48
C ARG A 144 3.08 -11.46 3.95
N HIS A 145 3.03 -10.49 4.86
CA HIS A 145 2.82 -9.08 4.56
C HIS A 145 4.04 -8.56 3.80
N ARG A 146 3.89 -8.49 2.47
CA ARG A 146 4.91 -7.96 1.57
C ARG A 146 4.28 -6.80 0.85
N ALA A 147 4.90 -5.63 0.93
CA ALA A 147 4.24 -4.40 0.51
C ALA A 147 3.69 -4.44 -0.93
N SER A 148 4.39 -5.09 -1.86
CA SER A 148 3.91 -5.20 -3.24
C SER A 148 2.71 -6.14 -3.44
N ALA A 149 2.60 -7.17 -2.61
CA ALA A 149 1.45 -8.07 -2.59
C ALA A 149 0.26 -7.37 -1.93
N ASP A 150 0.51 -6.67 -0.82
CA ASP A 150 -0.51 -5.95 -0.06
C ASP A 150 -1.08 -4.78 -0.88
N ALA A 151 -0.23 -3.97 -1.52
CA ALA A 151 -0.68 -2.93 -2.45
C ALA A 151 -1.53 -3.48 -3.61
N TYR A 152 -1.19 -4.68 -4.12
CA TYR A 152 -1.98 -5.33 -5.15
C TYR A 152 -3.33 -5.82 -4.62
N LEU A 153 -3.34 -6.47 -3.44
CA LEU A 153 -4.54 -6.92 -2.76
C LEU A 153 -5.51 -5.75 -2.54
N ILE A 154 -5.03 -4.61 -2.03
CA ILE A 154 -5.81 -3.40 -1.80
C ILE A 154 -6.44 -2.89 -3.12
N GLN A 155 -5.68 -2.86 -4.22
CA GLN A 155 -6.23 -2.45 -5.52
C GLN A 155 -7.30 -3.43 -6.02
N GLN A 156 -7.11 -4.74 -5.83
CA GLN A 156 -8.12 -5.75 -6.18
C GLN A 156 -9.38 -5.63 -5.29
N THR A 157 -9.22 -5.33 -4.01
CA THR A 157 -10.34 -5.04 -3.09
C THR A 157 -11.14 -3.85 -3.59
N PHE A 158 -10.49 -2.76 -4.00
CA PHE A 158 -11.16 -1.61 -4.60
C PHE A 158 -11.97 -2.01 -5.85
N ILE A 159 -11.37 -2.75 -6.78
CA ILE A 159 -12.05 -3.20 -8.00
C ILE A 159 -13.28 -4.05 -7.65
N GLN A 160 -13.11 -5.02 -6.76
CA GLN A 160 -14.14 -6.00 -6.45
C GLN A 160 -15.29 -5.37 -5.65
N THR A 161 -15.01 -4.47 -4.72
CA THR A 161 -16.05 -3.73 -4.01
C THR A 161 -16.81 -2.79 -4.95
N GLN A 162 -16.11 -2.13 -5.90
CA GLN A 162 -16.75 -1.30 -6.93
C GLN A 162 -17.68 -2.12 -7.83
N ILE A 163 -17.29 -3.33 -8.25
CA ILE A 163 -18.13 -4.24 -9.05
C ILE A 163 -19.35 -4.70 -8.26
N LYS A 164 -19.17 -5.17 -7.01
CA LYS A 164 -20.25 -5.68 -6.16
C LYS A 164 -21.29 -4.60 -5.83
N THR A 165 -20.85 -3.37 -5.60
CA THR A 165 -21.75 -2.24 -5.25
C THR A 165 -22.46 -1.65 -6.47
N SER A 166 -21.79 -1.57 -7.63
CA SER A 166 -22.41 -1.12 -8.89
C SER A 166 -23.53 -2.04 -9.40
N LYS A 167 -23.45 -3.35 -9.10
CA LYS A 167 -24.48 -4.34 -9.43
C LYS A 167 -25.71 -4.25 -8.51
N LYS A 168 -25.54 -3.85 -7.25
CA LYS A 168 -26.65 -3.66 -6.30
C LYS A 168 -27.52 -2.45 -6.65
N THR A 169 -26.94 -1.36 -7.14
CA THR A 169 -27.68 -0.15 -7.55
C THR A 169 -28.57 -0.33 -8.78
N HIS A 170 -28.38 -1.37 -9.59
CA HIS A 170 -29.20 -1.65 -10.79
C HIS A 170 -30.36 -2.64 -10.55
N ARG A 171 -30.54 -3.13 -9.31
CA ARG A 171 -31.73 -3.94 -8.94
C ARG A 171 -32.69 -3.07 -8.12
N SER A 172 -33.51 -2.25 -8.79
CA SER A 172 -34.71 -1.65 -8.16
C SER A 172 -35.81 -2.71 -8.01
N PRO A 173 -36.73 -2.57 -7.02
CA PRO A 173 -37.73 -3.58 -6.71
C PRO A 173 -38.74 -3.71 -7.86
N LYS A 174 -39.09 -4.94 -8.22
CA LYS A 174 -40.28 -5.19 -9.05
C LYS A 174 -41.47 -4.55 -8.34
N GLN A 175 -42.12 -3.58 -8.99
CA GLN A 175 -43.45 -3.13 -8.59
C GLN A 175 -44.38 -4.36 -8.63
N SER A 176 -44.79 -4.82 -7.45
CA SER A 176 -45.92 -5.72 -7.28
C SER A 176 -47.18 -4.94 -7.62
N LYS A 177 -47.82 -5.35 -8.73
CA LYS A 177 -49.22 -5.05 -9.03
C LYS A 177 -50.14 -5.83 -8.10
#